data_AF-A0A520NZ69-F1
#
_entry.id   AF-A0A520NZ69-F1
#
_cell.length_a   1.000
_cell.length_b   1.000
_cell.length_c   1.000
_cell.angle_alpha   90.00
_cell.angle_beta   90.00
_cell.angle_gamma   90.00
#
_symmetry.space_group_name_H-M   'P 1'
#
loop_
_entity.id
_entity.type
_entity.pdbx_description
1 polymer ?
#
loop_
_entity_poly.entity_id
_entity_poly.type
_entity_poly.pdbx_seq_one_letter_code
_entity_poly.pdbx_strand_id
1 'polypeptide(L)'
;MIVVALMGTFGITGAVYFGAEPPLRDAGQLSPKHSGVVGDTSCNDCHANHGDGPLAMVRAVFNPTASKGMTGKCLDCHTFPGEETSVHKAGTCNSCHGEHKASDAALVKFTDAQCHTCHEKKFTTFAVSHPDFGKTYPHKRRTAINFDHNSHINKHFLDARFAEVVPAEGCISCHNVGTAGKAVAVKSFEQNCSGCHQEQISSASLNLFTVPEFEENPFEADAVAELCGTEGIQEAAEGSEEEYESVSAEELNEIIVALTEIDSENADEVREKIGLLLTALAENGTSPIADLLDEADGKTASLLAGLNADLVKTGVCSWVANQEFEPADDGSNGGWRAEELAITYTAKSHSDQVLRAWYDFAAELENDTLTGYLLKSDGPGTCVSCHSVNDTGVVEIAWKAGAAPINNLHKYNHKPHLNVLGPGSQCGTCHKINPKAQYSAAFEQNDPTVFASNFSPVTKGTCVECHNGQVAGQDCRTCHEYHENAGFKAMIIFDKNKKNESLGSN
;
A
#
# COMPACT_ATOMS: atom_id res chain seq x y z
N MET A 1 -19.76 -26.87 76.93
CA MET A 1 -21.01 -26.14 76.62
C MET A 1 -20.63 -24.99 75.68
N ILE A 2 -20.85 -25.13 74.36
CA ILE A 2 -22.02 -24.62 73.58
C ILE A 2 -21.90 -23.07 73.41
N VAL A 3 -21.79 -22.40 72.25
CA VAL A 3 -22.35 -22.54 70.88
C VAL A 3 -21.41 -21.93 69.81
N VAL A 4 -21.38 -22.55 68.63
CA VAL A 4 -20.96 -21.99 67.32
C VAL A 4 -22.20 -21.53 66.54
N ALA A 5 -22.23 -20.31 65.99
CA ALA A 5 -23.22 -19.78 65.04
C ALA A 5 -22.74 -18.39 64.57
N LEU A 6 -22.91 -17.84 63.35
CA LEU A 6 -23.50 -18.22 62.07
C LEU A 6 -23.24 -17.00 61.16
N MET A 7 -22.55 -17.13 60.02
CA MET A 7 -22.69 -16.22 58.87
C MET A 7 -22.38 -16.94 57.54
N GLY A 8 -23.35 -17.72 57.07
CA GLY A 8 -23.70 -17.88 55.64
C GLY A 8 -25.14 -17.35 55.49
N THR A 9 -25.68 -16.85 54.39
CA THR A 9 -25.45 -16.93 52.92
C THR A 9 -26.21 -15.73 52.28
N PHE A 10 -26.07 -15.33 51.00
CA PHE A 10 -26.92 -15.83 49.90
C PHE A 10 -26.59 -15.26 48.49
N GLY A 11 -26.57 -16.17 47.49
CA GLY A 11 -27.03 -15.98 46.09
C GLY A 11 -25.96 -16.19 45.00
N ILE A 12 -26.11 -17.00 43.92
CA ILE A 12 -27.07 -18.03 43.49
C ILE A 12 -26.27 -19.02 42.62
N THR A 13 -25.61 -19.99 43.23
CA THR A 13 -25.30 -21.36 42.75
C THR A 13 -24.52 -22.01 43.88
N GLY A 14 -25.21 -22.82 44.70
CA GLY A 14 -24.70 -23.34 45.96
C GLY A 14 -23.58 -24.37 45.78
N ALA A 15 -22.34 -23.90 45.62
CA ALA A 15 -21.13 -24.69 45.85
C ALA A 15 -20.30 -24.00 46.93
N VAL A 16 -20.23 -24.62 48.10
CA VAL A 16 -19.35 -24.19 49.19
C VAL A 16 -17.97 -24.78 48.92
N TYR A 17 -17.07 -24.00 48.30
CA TYR A 17 -15.70 -24.42 48.02
C TYR A 17 -14.85 -24.33 49.30
N PHE A 18 -14.79 -25.42 50.06
CA PHE A 18 -13.70 -25.68 51.00
C PHE A 18 -12.71 -26.62 50.32
N GLY A 19 -11.63 -26.08 49.72
CA GLY A 19 -10.55 -26.93 49.19
C GLY A 19 -9.88 -26.52 47.87
N ALA A 20 -10.20 -25.37 47.29
CA ALA A 20 -9.40 -24.80 46.21
C ALA A 20 -9.21 -23.31 46.51
N GLU A 21 -8.01 -22.80 46.29
CA GLU A 21 -7.73 -21.37 46.28
C GLU A 21 -8.85 -20.65 45.50
N PRO A 22 -9.31 -19.47 45.95
CA PRO A 22 -10.29 -18.71 45.17
C PRO A 22 -9.76 -18.61 43.73
N PRO A 23 -10.62 -18.61 42.70
CA PRO A 23 -10.16 -18.52 41.32
C PRO A 23 -9.60 -17.12 41.10
N LEU A 24 -8.37 -16.90 41.57
CA LEU A 24 -7.47 -15.89 41.08
C LEU A 24 -7.37 -16.22 39.60
N ARG A 25 -7.97 -15.33 38.81
CA ARG A 25 -7.99 -15.40 37.36
C ARG A 25 -6.55 -15.58 36.88
N ASP A 26 -6.17 -16.81 36.59
CA ASP A 26 -4.96 -17.09 35.84
C ASP A 26 -5.20 -16.51 34.44
N ALA A 27 -4.50 -15.41 34.13
CA ALA A 27 -4.62 -14.73 32.85
C ALA A 27 -4.06 -15.58 31.70
N GLY A 28 -3.45 -16.74 32.00
CA GLY A 28 -2.83 -17.61 31.03
C GLY A 28 -1.46 -17.10 30.59
N GLN A 29 -0.82 -17.86 29.71
CA GLN A 29 0.47 -17.48 29.14
C GLN A 29 0.33 -16.24 28.23
N LEU A 30 1.39 -15.44 28.18
CA LEU A 30 1.49 -14.29 27.29
C LEU A 30 1.39 -14.72 25.81
N SER A 31 1.05 -13.77 24.95
CA SER A 31 1.09 -14.03 23.51
C SER A 31 2.49 -14.53 23.06
N PRO A 32 2.60 -15.39 22.03
CA PRO A 32 3.89 -15.83 21.49
C PRO A 32 4.78 -14.68 21.01
N LYS A 33 4.18 -13.51 20.77
CA LYS A 33 4.89 -12.28 20.44
C LYS A 33 5.65 -11.70 21.63
N HIS A 34 5.18 -11.93 22.86
CA HIS A 34 5.81 -11.50 24.09
C HIS A 34 6.73 -12.56 24.69
N SER A 35 6.44 -13.85 24.58
CA SER A 35 7.33 -14.90 25.10
C SER A 35 8.76 -14.84 24.51
N GLY A 36 8.90 -14.37 23.26
CA GLY A 36 10.21 -14.14 22.62
C GLY A 36 10.99 -12.92 23.14
N VAL A 37 10.36 -12.02 23.91
CA VAL A 37 10.95 -10.77 24.44
C VAL A 37 11.12 -10.82 25.96
N VAL A 38 10.17 -11.43 26.69
CA VAL A 38 10.17 -11.51 28.16
C VAL A 38 10.54 -12.89 28.72
N GLY A 39 10.82 -13.89 27.88
CA GLY A 39 11.18 -15.25 28.31
C GLY A 39 9.98 -16.10 28.73
N ASP A 40 10.25 -17.33 29.21
CA ASP A 40 9.23 -18.33 29.58
C ASP A 40 8.64 -18.12 31.00
N THR A 41 9.02 -17.05 31.72
CA THR A 41 8.64 -16.85 33.12
C THR A 41 7.38 -15.98 33.31
N SER A 42 6.57 -16.42 34.28
CA SER A 42 5.21 -15.97 34.59
C SER A 42 5.16 -14.58 35.21
N CYS A 43 4.11 -13.79 34.88
CA CYS A 43 3.45 -12.68 35.60
C CYS A 43 4.31 -11.64 36.35
N ASN A 44 5.25 -12.10 37.18
CA ASN A 44 6.24 -11.35 37.96
C ASN A 44 7.24 -10.59 37.08
N ASP A 45 7.37 -10.98 35.81
CA ASP A 45 8.19 -10.24 34.85
C ASP A 45 7.58 -8.89 34.48
N CYS A 46 6.28 -8.69 34.70
CA CYS A 46 5.61 -7.38 34.52
C CYS A 46 5.06 -6.81 35.83
N HIS A 47 4.73 -7.64 36.84
CA HIS A 47 4.15 -7.23 38.13
C HIS A 47 5.09 -7.51 39.31
N ALA A 48 5.11 -6.63 40.31
CA ALA A 48 5.72 -6.95 41.61
C ALA A 48 4.68 -7.65 42.51
N ASN A 49 5.08 -8.72 43.20
CA ASN A 49 4.24 -9.38 44.21
C ASN A 49 3.83 -8.40 45.32
N HIS A 50 2.56 -8.42 45.72
CA HIS A 50 2.01 -7.55 46.77
C HIS A 50 2.35 -8.01 48.21
N GLY A 51 3.51 -8.64 48.39
CA GLY A 51 4.01 -9.20 49.64
C GLY A 51 3.61 -10.68 49.84
N ASP A 52 4.40 -11.39 50.64
CA ASP A 52 4.23 -12.83 50.87
C ASP A 52 3.15 -13.11 51.92
N GLY A 53 1.91 -13.34 51.47
CA GLY A 53 0.90 -14.04 52.28
C GLY A 53 -0.57 -13.64 52.02
N PRO A 54 -1.52 -14.50 52.43
CA PRO A 54 -2.96 -14.33 52.14
C PRO A 54 -3.55 -13.02 52.68
N LEU A 55 -3.04 -12.53 53.80
CA LEU A 55 -3.54 -11.32 54.45
C LEU A 55 -3.08 -10.03 53.77
N ALA A 56 -1.90 -10.04 53.14
CA ALA A 56 -1.37 -8.92 52.36
C ALA A 56 -2.15 -8.75 51.05
N MET A 57 -2.48 -9.87 50.39
CA MET A 57 -3.34 -9.94 49.22
C MET A 57 -4.74 -9.36 49.49
N VAL A 58 -5.39 -9.78 50.59
CA VAL A 58 -6.71 -9.27 50.98
C VAL A 58 -6.67 -7.77 51.27
N ARG A 59 -5.62 -7.27 51.94
CA ARG A 59 -5.45 -5.81 52.15
C ARG A 59 -5.26 -5.03 50.84
N ALA A 60 -4.56 -5.59 49.86
CA ALA A 60 -4.36 -4.95 48.56
C ALA A 60 -5.68 -4.83 47.76
N VAL A 61 -6.58 -5.80 47.89
CA VAL A 61 -7.92 -5.79 47.27
C VAL A 61 -8.83 -4.71 47.88
N PHE A 62 -8.78 -4.52 49.20
CA PHE A 62 -9.69 -3.61 49.92
C PHE A 62 -9.11 -2.21 50.20
N ASN A 63 -7.83 -1.96 49.91
CA ASN A 63 -7.20 -0.67 50.11
C ASN A 63 -6.41 -0.25 48.83
N PRO A 64 -7.08 0.34 47.83
CA PRO A 64 -6.51 0.63 46.52
C PRO A 64 -5.66 1.92 46.55
N THR A 65 -4.73 2.03 47.50
CA THR A 65 -3.78 3.15 47.55
C THR A 65 -2.68 3.07 46.49
N ALA A 66 -2.68 2.03 45.65
CA ALA A 66 -2.01 2.03 44.34
C ALA A 66 -2.77 2.96 43.36
N SER A 67 -2.82 4.24 43.72
CA SER A 67 -3.42 5.35 42.97
C SER A 67 -2.47 5.96 41.94
N LYS A 68 -1.23 5.48 41.88
CA LYS A 68 -0.38 5.63 40.69
C LYS A 68 -0.71 4.42 39.83
N GLY A 69 -1.17 4.63 38.60
CA GLY A 69 -1.64 3.58 37.69
C GLY A 69 -0.57 2.53 37.35
N MET A 70 -0.60 1.95 36.17
CA MET A 70 0.41 1.02 35.65
C MET A 70 1.78 1.69 35.66
N THR A 71 2.47 1.69 36.79
CA THR A 71 3.89 2.00 36.87
C THR A 71 4.59 0.66 36.82
N GLY A 72 4.91 0.20 35.61
CA GLY A 72 5.61 -1.07 35.43
C GLY A 72 5.53 -1.56 34.00
N LYS A 73 6.69 -1.57 33.33
CA LYS A 73 7.12 -2.41 32.21
C LYS A 73 6.28 -2.42 30.91
N CYS A 74 4.95 -2.38 30.97
CA CYS A 74 4.08 -2.32 29.78
C CYS A 74 4.16 -0.95 29.09
N LEU A 75 4.18 0.15 29.86
CA LEU A 75 4.24 1.53 29.33
C LEU A 75 5.62 1.92 28.77
N ASP A 76 6.65 1.09 28.99
CA ASP A 76 7.98 1.28 28.40
C ASP A 76 7.91 1.10 26.88
N CYS A 77 7.05 0.18 26.41
CA CYS A 77 6.89 -0.16 24.99
C CYS A 77 5.53 0.27 24.40
N HIS A 78 4.47 0.34 25.22
CA HIS A 78 3.11 0.62 24.76
C HIS A 78 2.56 1.99 25.21
N THR A 79 1.61 2.52 24.44
CA THR A 79 0.74 3.63 24.83
C THR A 79 -0.71 3.19 24.81
N PHE A 80 -1.47 3.60 25.83
CA PHE A 80 -2.92 3.40 25.91
C PHE A 80 -3.61 4.78 25.91
N PRO A 81 -3.77 5.42 24.75
CA PRO A 81 -4.38 6.74 24.67
C PRO A 81 -5.84 6.68 25.15
N GLY A 82 -6.17 7.47 26.18
CA GLY A 82 -7.54 7.64 26.68
C GLY A 82 -7.99 6.74 27.84
N GLU A 83 -7.12 5.90 28.43
CA GLU A 83 -7.50 5.01 29.55
C GLU A 83 -6.91 5.44 30.91
N GLU A 84 -7.68 5.28 32.00
CA GLU A 84 -7.15 5.35 33.37
C GLU A 84 -6.28 4.12 33.64
N THR A 85 -4.98 4.32 33.80
CA THR A 85 -3.97 3.25 33.80
C THR A 85 -3.95 2.38 35.06
N SER A 86 -4.89 2.50 36.01
CA SER A 86 -4.88 1.65 37.22
C SER A 86 -5.35 0.23 36.92
N VAL A 87 -4.56 -0.80 37.26
CA VAL A 87 -4.90 -2.21 36.95
C VAL A 87 -6.20 -2.74 37.62
N HIS A 88 -6.70 -2.04 38.64
CA HIS A 88 -7.97 -2.35 39.31
C HIS A 88 -9.10 -1.36 38.96
N LYS A 89 -8.79 -0.34 38.17
CA LYS A 89 -9.72 0.71 37.69
C LYS A 89 -9.69 0.87 36.17
N ALA A 90 -8.89 0.06 35.47
CA ALA A 90 -8.84 -0.04 34.02
C ALA A 90 -10.27 -0.34 33.60
N GLY A 91 -10.95 0.69 33.08
CA GLY A 91 -12.38 0.66 32.81
C GLY A 91 -12.75 -0.28 31.67
N THR A 92 -11.81 -1.06 31.17
CA THR A 92 -11.94 -1.81 29.93
C THR A 92 -11.15 -3.11 30.05
N CYS A 93 -11.89 -4.23 30.07
CA CYS A 93 -11.34 -5.59 30.11
C CYS A 93 -10.44 -5.91 28.89
N ASN A 94 -10.54 -5.10 27.83
CA ASN A 94 -9.91 -5.28 26.53
C ASN A 94 -8.38 -5.18 26.57
N SER A 95 -7.82 -4.31 27.40
CA SER A 95 -6.39 -3.99 27.41
C SER A 95 -5.57 -5.17 27.93
N CYS A 96 -6.08 -5.90 28.92
CA CYS A 96 -5.46 -7.13 29.39
C CYS A 96 -5.81 -8.34 28.50
N HIS A 97 -7.07 -8.51 28.08
CA HIS A 97 -7.45 -9.66 27.25
C HIS A 97 -6.86 -9.63 25.84
N GLY A 98 -6.57 -8.45 25.29
CA GLY A 98 -5.90 -8.30 23.98
C GLY A 98 -4.47 -8.83 23.98
N GLU A 99 -3.79 -8.80 25.13
CA GLU A 99 -2.40 -9.24 25.26
C GLU A 99 -2.28 -10.75 25.54
N HIS A 100 -3.21 -11.30 26.32
CA HIS A 100 -3.29 -12.74 26.61
C HIS A 100 -4.00 -13.55 25.50
N LYS A 101 -4.23 -12.96 24.32
CA LYS A 101 -5.12 -13.51 23.28
C LYS A 101 -4.53 -14.65 22.43
N ALA A 102 -3.24 -14.96 22.55
CA ALA A 102 -2.50 -15.57 21.44
C ALA A 102 -1.93 -16.98 21.64
N SER A 103 -2.38 -17.74 22.64
CA SER A 103 -2.26 -19.20 22.52
C SER A 103 -3.55 -19.76 21.93
N ASP A 104 -3.44 -20.58 20.89
CA ASP A 104 -4.56 -21.29 20.24
C ASP A 104 -5.32 -22.23 21.21
N ALA A 105 -4.85 -22.38 22.44
CA ALA A 105 -5.63 -22.88 23.55
C ALA A 105 -6.56 -21.77 24.06
N ALA A 106 -7.81 -21.77 23.57
CA ALA A 106 -8.85 -20.83 23.99
C ALA A 106 -9.11 -20.90 25.52
N LEU A 107 -8.36 -20.10 26.31
CA LEU A 107 -8.41 -20.16 27.77
C LEU A 107 -9.69 -19.58 28.39
N VAL A 108 -10.49 -18.83 27.62
CA VAL A 108 -11.90 -18.52 27.95
C VAL A 108 -12.70 -18.37 26.65
N LYS A 109 -13.55 -19.35 26.33
CA LYS A 109 -14.56 -19.18 25.26
C LYS A 109 -15.58 -18.13 25.74
N PHE A 110 -15.42 -16.88 25.29
CA PHE A 110 -16.51 -15.91 25.42
C PHE A 110 -17.73 -16.41 24.65
N THR A 111 -18.86 -16.50 25.31
CA THR A 111 -20.17 -16.74 24.69
C THR A 111 -20.79 -15.42 24.27
N ASP A 112 -21.67 -15.45 23.28
CA ASP A 112 -22.42 -14.25 22.85
C ASP A 112 -23.23 -13.62 24.01
N ALA A 113 -23.63 -14.44 25.00
CA ALA A 113 -24.31 -13.96 26.19
C ALA A 113 -23.47 -12.97 27.03
N GLN A 114 -22.14 -13.09 27.00
CA GLN A 114 -21.26 -12.17 27.74
C GLN A 114 -21.17 -10.81 27.07
N CYS A 115 -21.30 -10.76 25.73
CA CYS A 115 -21.32 -9.52 24.97
C CYS A 115 -22.54 -8.64 25.35
N HIS A 116 -23.65 -9.25 25.79
CA HIS A 116 -24.81 -8.55 26.34
C HIS A 116 -24.55 -7.80 27.65
N THR A 117 -23.43 -8.05 28.33
CA THR A 117 -23.11 -7.30 29.55
C THR A 117 -22.74 -5.86 29.21
N CYS A 118 -22.11 -5.64 28.05
CA CYS A 118 -21.65 -4.33 27.60
C CYS A 118 -22.54 -3.72 26.51
N HIS A 119 -23.13 -4.54 25.64
CA HIS A 119 -24.03 -4.04 24.60
C HIS A 119 -25.43 -3.75 25.14
N GLU A 120 -25.87 -2.50 24.97
CA GLU A 120 -27.23 -2.06 25.33
C GLU A 120 -28.29 -2.84 24.54
N LYS A 121 -28.12 -2.93 23.21
CA LYS A 121 -28.96 -3.75 22.34
C LYS A 121 -28.60 -5.23 22.49
N LYS A 122 -29.57 -6.02 22.94
CA LYS A 122 -29.44 -7.48 23.02
C LYS A 122 -29.62 -8.11 21.65
N PHE A 123 -28.86 -9.15 21.38
CA PHE A 123 -28.87 -9.93 20.16
C PHE A 123 -29.19 -11.40 20.46
N THR A 124 -29.71 -12.11 19.47
CA THR A 124 -30.08 -13.52 19.62
C THR A 124 -29.37 -14.38 18.59
N THR A 125 -29.65 -14.14 17.32
CA THR A 125 -29.05 -14.86 16.21
C THR A 125 -28.55 -13.87 15.18
N PHE A 126 -27.58 -14.30 14.38
CA PHE A 126 -27.07 -13.49 13.28
C PHE A 126 -28.20 -13.05 12.33
N ALA A 127 -29.10 -13.97 11.96
CA ALA A 127 -30.21 -13.67 11.05
C ALA A 127 -31.15 -12.55 11.56
N VAL A 128 -31.40 -12.50 12.87
CA VAL A 128 -32.37 -11.57 13.48
C VAL A 128 -31.70 -10.27 13.92
N SER A 129 -30.50 -10.35 14.50
CA SER A 129 -29.91 -9.24 15.23
C SER A 129 -28.74 -8.56 14.52
N HIS A 130 -28.16 -9.18 13.48
CA HIS A 130 -27.10 -8.55 12.71
C HIS A 130 -27.68 -7.49 11.75
N PRO A 131 -27.11 -6.26 11.71
CA PRO A 131 -27.52 -5.23 10.76
C PRO A 131 -27.27 -5.69 9.32
N ASP A 132 -27.98 -5.13 8.35
CA ASP A 132 -27.68 -5.43 6.95
C ASP A 132 -26.32 -4.86 6.56
N PHE A 133 -25.63 -5.57 5.67
CA PHE A 133 -24.35 -5.11 5.14
C PHE A 133 -24.54 -3.86 4.28
N GLY A 134 -23.51 -3.02 4.25
CA GLY A 134 -23.51 -1.79 3.45
C GLY A 134 -23.62 -2.07 1.95
N LYS A 135 -24.08 -1.07 1.21
CA LYS A 135 -24.33 -1.14 -0.25
C LYS A 135 -23.10 -1.43 -1.11
N THR A 136 -21.90 -1.45 -0.54
CA THR A 136 -20.66 -1.74 -1.27
C THR A 136 -19.91 -2.93 -0.66
N TYR A 137 -20.43 -3.54 0.41
CA TYR A 137 -19.76 -4.62 1.12
C TYR A 137 -19.46 -5.81 0.18
N PRO A 138 -18.23 -6.36 0.17
CA PRO A 138 -17.12 -6.14 1.12
C PRO A 138 -16.11 -5.04 0.74
N HIS A 139 -16.44 -4.14 -0.18
CA HIS A 139 -15.52 -3.11 -0.66
C HIS A 139 -15.88 -1.75 -0.05
N LYS A 140 -14.88 -1.02 0.46
CA LYS A 140 -15.03 0.39 0.88
C LYS A 140 -14.62 1.39 -0.19
N ARG A 141 -13.75 0.95 -1.10
CA ARG A 141 -13.16 1.75 -2.16
C ARG A 141 -12.90 0.86 -3.38
N ARG A 142 -12.70 1.48 -4.54
CA ARG A 142 -12.20 0.79 -5.75
C ARG A 142 -10.83 0.17 -5.50
N THR A 143 -10.47 -0.79 -6.34
CA THR A 143 -9.15 -1.42 -6.35
C THR A 143 -8.08 -0.48 -6.87
N ALA A 144 -6.85 -0.72 -6.45
CA ALA A 144 -5.66 -0.06 -6.96
C ALA A 144 -5.45 -0.25 -8.48
N ILE A 145 -5.94 -1.36 -9.01
CA ILE A 145 -5.79 -1.71 -10.43
C ILE A 145 -7.12 -1.49 -11.16
N ASN A 146 -7.07 -0.80 -12.30
CA ASN A 146 -8.17 -0.59 -13.24
C ASN A 146 -8.46 -1.88 -14.02
N PHE A 147 -9.10 -2.83 -13.33
CA PHE A 147 -9.51 -4.08 -13.91
C PHE A 147 -11.03 -4.26 -13.80
N ASP A 148 -11.72 -4.07 -14.92
CA ASP A 148 -13.15 -4.34 -15.05
C ASP A 148 -13.38 -5.82 -15.38
N HIS A 149 -13.90 -6.57 -14.41
CA HIS A 149 -14.18 -8.00 -14.56
C HIS A 149 -15.24 -8.26 -15.64
N ASN A 150 -16.24 -7.39 -15.78
CA ASN A 150 -17.29 -7.55 -16.78
C ASN A 150 -16.73 -7.40 -18.19
N SER A 151 -15.91 -6.39 -18.40
CA SER A 151 -15.27 -6.14 -19.70
C SER A 151 -14.33 -7.29 -20.07
N HIS A 152 -13.52 -7.78 -19.13
CA HIS A 152 -12.63 -8.91 -19.40
C HIS A 152 -13.42 -10.19 -19.71
N ILE A 153 -14.35 -10.59 -18.85
CA ILE A 153 -15.06 -11.86 -18.97
C ILE A 153 -16.03 -11.87 -20.16
N ASN A 154 -16.79 -10.78 -20.38
CA ASN A 154 -17.90 -10.77 -21.34
C ASN A 154 -17.53 -10.14 -22.69
N LYS A 155 -16.33 -9.57 -22.85
CA LYS A 155 -15.88 -8.95 -24.10
C LYS A 155 -14.50 -9.45 -24.51
N HIS A 156 -13.45 -9.17 -23.71
CA HIS A 156 -12.07 -9.42 -24.15
C HIS A 156 -11.72 -10.92 -24.20
N PHE A 157 -12.17 -11.71 -23.22
CA PHE A 157 -11.90 -13.16 -23.19
C PHE A 157 -12.74 -13.96 -24.20
N LEU A 158 -13.73 -13.34 -24.83
CA LEU A 158 -14.52 -13.95 -25.90
C LEU A 158 -13.90 -13.69 -27.30
N ASP A 159 -12.87 -12.85 -27.37
CA ASP A 159 -12.18 -12.56 -28.62
C ASP A 159 -11.30 -13.74 -29.04
N ALA A 160 -11.57 -14.28 -30.22
CA ALA A 160 -10.88 -15.45 -30.75
C ALA A 160 -9.36 -15.27 -30.88
N ARG A 161 -8.88 -14.02 -31.00
CA ARG A 161 -7.44 -13.70 -31.08
C ARG A 161 -6.68 -14.09 -29.81
N PHE A 162 -7.35 -14.14 -28.66
CA PHE A 162 -6.72 -14.42 -27.36
C PHE A 162 -7.07 -15.80 -26.80
N ALA A 163 -7.73 -16.66 -27.58
CA ALA A 163 -8.27 -17.94 -27.10
C ALA A 163 -7.24 -18.85 -26.41
N GLU A 164 -5.95 -18.77 -26.79
CA GLU A 164 -4.87 -19.58 -26.22
C GLU A 164 -4.33 -19.05 -24.88
N VAL A 165 -4.52 -17.76 -24.58
CA VAL A 165 -4.01 -17.09 -23.37
C VAL A 165 -5.10 -16.77 -22.35
N VAL A 166 -6.37 -17.00 -22.70
CA VAL A 166 -7.51 -16.74 -21.82
C VAL A 166 -7.51 -17.69 -20.61
N PRO A 167 -7.77 -17.17 -19.39
CA PRO A 167 -7.85 -17.99 -18.19
C PRO A 167 -8.98 -19.05 -18.23
N ALA A 168 -8.64 -20.34 -18.07
CA ALA A 168 -9.58 -21.45 -18.26
C ALA A 168 -10.35 -21.90 -17.00
N GLU A 169 -9.84 -21.63 -15.80
CA GLU A 169 -10.41 -22.10 -14.51
C GLU A 169 -11.23 -21.01 -13.79
N GLY A 170 -11.67 -19.97 -14.50
CA GLY A 170 -12.44 -18.87 -13.95
C GLY A 170 -11.67 -18.09 -12.89
N CYS A 171 -12.30 -17.81 -11.74
CA CYS A 171 -11.75 -16.92 -10.72
C CYS A 171 -10.37 -17.36 -10.20
N ILE A 172 -10.15 -18.67 -10.03
CA ILE A 172 -8.91 -19.22 -9.46
C ILE A 172 -7.72 -19.18 -10.44
N SER A 173 -7.99 -18.89 -11.72
CA SER A 173 -6.91 -18.65 -12.67
C SER A 173 -6.15 -17.37 -12.35
N CYS A 174 -6.81 -16.34 -11.81
CA CYS A 174 -6.15 -15.08 -11.44
C CYS A 174 -5.91 -14.93 -9.94
N HIS A 175 -6.68 -15.65 -9.12
CA HIS A 175 -6.69 -15.52 -7.66
C HIS A 175 -6.01 -16.71 -6.95
N ASN A 176 -5.17 -16.41 -5.95
CA ASN A 176 -4.47 -17.38 -5.11
C ASN A 176 -5.33 -17.84 -3.94
N VAL A 177 -5.86 -19.05 -4.02
CA VAL A 177 -6.71 -19.67 -2.98
C VAL A 177 -5.94 -20.45 -1.91
N GLY A 178 -4.68 -20.83 -2.18
CA GLY A 178 -3.87 -21.63 -1.25
C GLY A 178 -3.48 -20.89 0.04
N THR A 179 -3.45 -19.56 0.01
CA THR A 179 -3.12 -18.67 1.13
C THR A 179 -4.32 -17.87 1.62
N ALA A 180 -5.54 -18.23 1.18
CA ALA A 180 -6.79 -17.51 1.42
C ALA A 180 -7.28 -17.62 2.87
N GLY A 181 -6.52 -17.03 3.79
CA GLY A 181 -7.00 -16.69 5.12
C GLY A 181 -7.96 -15.51 5.02
N LYS A 182 -7.42 -14.30 5.18
CA LYS A 182 -8.22 -13.07 5.28
C LYS A 182 -8.50 -12.38 3.93
N ALA A 183 -7.65 -12.59 2.94
CA ALA A 183 -7.79 -12.04 1.61
C ALA A 183 -7.41 -13.09 0.57
N VAL A 184 -8.05 -13.03 -0.60
CA VAL A 184 -7.68 -13.85 -1.75
C VAL A 184 -6.80 -12.97 -2.65
N ALA A 185 -5.50 -13.09 -2.48
CA ALA A 185 -4.54 -12.31 -3.27
C ALA A 185 -4.66 -12.65 -4.76
N VAL A 186 -4.39 -11.67 -5.62
CA VAL A 186 -4.19 -11.93 -7.06
C VAL A 186 -2.78 -12.44 -7.31
N LYS A 187 -2.61 -13.20 -8.39
CA LYS A 187 -1.29 -13.58 -8.92
C LYS A 187 -0.56 -12.38 -9.50
N SER A 188 0.73 -12.54 -9.82
CA SER A 188 1.55 -11.45 -10.35
C SER A 188 1.15 -11.05 -11.78
N PHE A 189 1.71 -9.93 -12.26
CA PHE A 189 1.52 -9.47 -13.63
C PHE A 189 1.94 -10.53 -14.66
N GLU A 190 3.06 -11.19 -14.43
CA GLU A 190 3.62 -12.23 -15.31
C GLU A 190 2.71 -13.46 -15.42
N GLN A 191 1.86 -13.68 -14.41
CA GLN A 191 0.95 -14.81 -14.35
C GLN A 191 -0.46 -14.49 -14.87
N ASN A 192 -0.85 -13.21 -14.86
CA ASN A 192 -2.23 -12.80 -15.15
C ASN A 192 -2.39 -11.91 -16.38
N CYS A 193 -1.41 -11.04 -16.64
CA CYS A 193 -1.57 -9.89 -17.52
C CYS A 193 -0.63 -9.96 -18.73
N SER A 194 0.60 -10.44 -18.55
CA SER A 194 1.65 -10.42 -19.59
C SER A 194 1.24 -11.14 -20.87
N GLY A 195 0.43 -12.20 -20.79
CA GLY A 195 -0.06 -12.91 -21.98
C GLY A 195 -0.79 -12.04 -23.00
N CYS A 196 -1.38 -10.92 -22.57
CA CYS A 196 -2.04 -9.95 -23.45
C CYS A 196 -1.44 -8.54 -23.39
N HIS A 197 -0.88 -8.12 -22.25
CA HIS A 197 -0.46 -6.74 -21.98
C HIS A 197 1.07 -6.56 -21.92
N GLN A 198 1.87 -7.58 -22.25
CA GLN A 198 3.33 -7.45 -22.20
C GLN A 198 3.85 -6.38 -23.16
N GLU A 199 3.26 -6.26 -24.36
CA GLU A 199 3.69 -5.30 -25.36
C GLU A 199 3.54 -3.86 -24.85
N GLN A 200 2.39 -3.55 -24.22
CA GLN A 200 2.13 -2.25 -23.60
C GLN A 200 3.16 -1.90 -22.51
N ILE A 201 3.69 -2.90 -21.80
CA ILE A 201 4.76 -2.69 -20.82
C ILE A 201 6.10 -2.48 -21.51
N SER A 202 6.45 -3.29 -22.52
CA SER A 202 7.74 -3.16 -23.20
C SER A 202 7.87 -1.90 -24.07
N SER A 203 6.74 -1.34 -24.53
CA SER A 203 6.71 -0.08 -25.29
C SER A 203 6.45 1.15 -24.42
N ALA A 204 6.26 0.98 -23.10
CA ALA A 204 6.07 2.09 -22.19
C ALA A 204 7.33 2.96 -22.16
N SER A 205 7.24 4.17 -22.70
CA SER A 205 8.34 5.11 -22.76
C SER A 205 7.99 6.47 -22.16
N LEU A 206 9.02 7.13 -21.63
CA LEU A 206 8.99 8.48 -21.10
C LEU A 206 9.95 9.34 -21.94
N ASN A 207 9.51 10.51 -22.36
CA ASN A 207 10.39 11.50 -22.96
C ASN A 207 10.81 12.46 -21.85
N LEU A 208 12.10 12.47 -21.49
CA LEU A 208 12.67 13.36 -20.49
C LEU A 208 12.92 14.75 -21.07
N PHE A 209 13.39 14.79 -22.31
CA PHE A 209 13.75 16.00 -23.01
C PHE A 209 13.43 15.80 -24.50
N THR A 210 12.88 16.83 -25.13
CA THR A 210 12.72 16.94 -26.58
C THR A 210 13.27 18.31 -26.97
N VAL A 211 14.12 18.36 -28.00
CA VAL A 211 14.65 19.61 -28.54
C VAL A 211 13.48 20.39 -29.13
N PRO A 212 13.17 21.61 -28.65
CA PRO A 212 12.10 22.40 -29.24
C PRO A 212 12.53 23.02 -30.58
N GLU A 213 11.56 23.47 -31.37
CA GLU A 213 11.82 24.39 -32.47
C GLU A 213 12.41 25.71 -31.95
N PHE A 214 13.42 26.22 -32.64
CA PHE A 214 14.00 27.54 -32.38
C PHE A 214 13.80 28.45 -33.60
N GLU A 215 13.22 29.64 -33.41
CA GLU A 215 13.06 30.62 -34.50
C GLU A 215 14.41 31.23 -34.94
N GLU A 216 15.38 31.29 -34.03
CA GLU A 216 16.73 31.77 -34.27
C GLU A 216 17.75 30.86 -33.60
N ASN A 217 18.94 30.70 -34.18
CA ASN A 217 19.99 29.85 -33.63
C ASN A 217 20.41 30.33 -32.23
N PRO A 218 20.20 29.53 -31.16
CA PRO A 218 20.61 29.90 -29.82
C PRO A 218 22.09 29.62 -29.53
N PHE A 219 22.83 29.00 -30.47
CA PHE A 219 24.18 28.48 -30.23
C PHE A 219 25.26 29.29 -30.95
N GLU A 220 26.30 29.65 -30.20
CA GLU A 220 27.51 30.28 -30.74
C GLU A 220 28.42 29.21 -31.38
N ALA A 221 28.79 29.41 -32.64
CA ALA A 221 29.51 28.41 -33.43
C ALA A 221 30.89 28.04 -32.86
N ASP A 222 31.58 28.98 -32.21
CA ASP A 222 32.87 28.75 -31.54
C ASP A 222 32.71 27.91 -30.27
N ALA A 223 31.67 28.16 -29.47
CA ALA A 223 31.33 27.36 -28.30
C ALA A 223 30.96 25.92 -28.69
N VAL A 224 30.17 25.74 -29.75
CA VAL A 224 29.83 24.41 -30.29
C VAL A 224 31.09 23.68 -30.75
N ALA A 225 31.99 24.36 -31.48
CA ALA A 225 33.24 23.78 -31.94
C ALA A 225 34.17 23.35 -30.79
N GLU A 226 34.22 24.12 -29.71
CA GLU A 226 35.03 23.79 -28.53
C GLU A 226 34.47 22.58 -27.76
N LEU A 227 33.15 22.52 -27.59
CA LEU A 227 32.49 21.49 -26.78
C LEU A 227 32.30 20.16 -27.53
N CYS A 228 31.90 20.23 -28.80
CA CYS A 228 31.41 19.09 -29.57
C CYS A 228 32.30 18.75 -30.78
N GLY A 229 33.31 19.57 -31.07
CA GLY A 229 34.18 19.42 -32.23
C GLY A 229 33.59 20.05 -33.49
N THR A 230 34.39 20.09 -34.54
CA THR A 230 34.09 20.82 -35.79
C THR A 230 33.36 20.00 -36.85
N GLU A 231 33.08 18.72 -36.60
CA GLU A 231 32.39 17.86 -37.56
C GLU A 231 30.89 18.15 -37.51
N GLY A 232 30.34 18.71 -38.61
CA GLY A 232 28.90 18.92 -38.75
C GLY A 232 28.38 20.33 -38.41
N ILE A 233 29.24 21.24 -37.94
CA ILE A 233 28.86 22.64 -37.80
C ILE A 233 28.54 23.19 -39.18
N GLN A 234 27.26 23.48 -39.43
CA GLN A 234 26.88 24.35 -40.54
C GLN A 234 27.52 25.71 -40.25
N GLU A 235 28.61 26.02 -40.95
CA GLU A 235 29.05 27.41 -41.09
C GLU A 235 27.83 28.15 -41.65
N ALA A 236 27.19 28.99 -40.82
CA ALA A 236 26.24 29.98 -41.31
C ALA A 236 26.96 30.70 -42.43
N ALA A 237 26.53 30.50 -43.67
CA ALA A 237 27.25 31.02 -44.82
C ALA A 237 27.35 32.54 -44.63
N GLU A 238 28.57 33.06 -44.44
CA GLU A 238 28.79 34.49 -44.32
C GLU A 238 28.22 35.18 -45.57
N GLY A 239 27.01 35.74 -45.43
CA GLY A 239 26.30 36.45 -46.49
C GLY A 239 25.18 35.71 -47.23
N SER A 240 24.65 34.57 -46.74
CA SER A 240 23.32 34.10 -47.20
C SER A 240 22.21 34.78 -46.39
N GLU A 241 21.17 35.25 -47.08
CA GLU A 241 19.92 35.75 -46.47
C GLU A 241 18.99 34.59 -46.05
N GLU A 242 19.53 33.39 -45.79
CA GLU A 242 18.72 32.23 -45.43
C GLU A 242 18.35 32.33 -43.94
N GLU A 243 17.04 32.44 -43.68
CA GLU A 243 16.47 32.39 -42.33
C GLU A 243 16.89 31.07 -41.65
N TYR A 244 17.21 31.12 -40.36
CA TYR A 244 17.61 29.92 -39.61
C TYR A 244 16.48 28.90 -39.62
N GLU A 245 16.75 27.69 -40.10
CA GLU A 245 15.84 26.56 -40.04
C GLU A 245 16.27 25.63 -38.91
N SER A 246 15.44 25.52 -37.88
CA SER A 246 15.68 24.59 -36.78
C SER A 246 15.58 23.15 -37.29
N VAL A 247 16.46 22.29 -36.77
CA VAL A 247 16.37 20.83 -37.01
C VAL A 247 15.12 20.21 -36.36
N SER A 248 14.54 20.86 -35.36
CA SER A 248 13.33 20.40 -34.68
C SER A 248 12.12 21.26 -35.03
N ALA A 249 10.96 20.60 -35.15
CA ALA A 249 9.64 21.24 -35.23
C ALA A 249 8.76 20.88 -34.02
N GLU A 250 9.36 20.35 -32.96
CA GLU A 250 8.66 19.86 -31.77
C GLU A 250 8.49 20.97 -30.72
N GLU A 251 7.53 20.77 -29.82
CA GLU A 251 7.36 21.61 -28.63
C GLU A 251 8.27 21.14 -27.49
N LEU A 252 8.56 22.05 -26.55
CA LEU A 252 9.34 21.72 -25.36
C LEU A 252 8.60 20.69 -24.50
N ASN A 253 9.34 19.69 -24.02
CA ASN A 253 8.76 18.63 -23.19
C ASN A 253 8.22 19.17 -21.84
N GLU A 254 7.04 18.70 -21.45
CA GLU A 254 6.33 19.09 -20.23
C GLU A 254 7.12 18.87 -18.92
N ILE A 255 8.02 17.89 -18.88
CA ILE A 255 8.93 17.69 -17.74
C ILE A 255 9.88 18.87 -17.62
N ILE A 256 10.47 19.30 -18.74
CA ILE A 256 11.39 20.43 -18.73
C ILE A 256 10.63 21.70 -18.41
N VAL A 257 9.46 21.93 -19.00
CA VAL A 257 8.57 23.06 -18.67
C VAL A 257 8.31 23.09 -17.16
N ALA A 258 7.94 21.96 -16.55
CA ALA A 258 7.67 21.87 -15.11
C ALA A 258 8.91 22.11 -14.24
N LEU A 259 10.09 21.64 -14.66
CA LEU A 259 11.33 21.79 -13.88
C LEU A 259 11.98 23.16 -13.99
N THR A 260 11.75 23.87 -15.09
CA THR A 260 12.40 25.16 -15.38
C THR A 260 11.44 26.36 -15.28
N GLU A 261 10.15 26.08 -15.05
CA GLU A 261 9.06 27.06 -14.94
C GLU A 261 9.03 28.07 -16.10
N ILE A 262 9.35 27.62 -17.31
CA ILE A 262 9.34 28.46 -18.51
C ILE A 262 7.94 28.62 -19.06
N ASP A 263 7.66 29.80 -19.60
CA ASP A 263 6.55 29.98 -20.51
C ASP A 263 6.91 29.38 -21.88
N SER A 264 6.37 28.20 -22.18
CA SER A 264 6.62 27.50 -23.45
C SER A 264 6.04 28.23 -24.66
N GLU A 265 5.15 29.21 -24.48
CA GLU A 265 4.61 30.04 -25.56
C GLU A 265 5.53 31.24 -25.88
N ASN A 266 6.55 31.50 -25.06
CA ASN A 266 7.50 32.59 -25.25
C ASN A 266 8.78 32.12 -25.96
N ALA A 267 8.81 32.27 -27.29
CA ALA A 267 9.92 31.82 -28.13
C ALA A 267 11.29 32.38 -27.71
N ASP A 268 11.38 33.65 -27.30
CA ASP A 268 12.63 34.26 -26.83
C ASP A 268 13.12 33.59 -25.54
N GLU A 269 12.21 33.30 -24.61
CA GLU A 269 12.54 32.69 -23.33
C GLU A 269 12.95 31.22 -23.49
N VAL A 270 12.25 30.48 -24.36
CA VAL A 270 12.62 29.11 -24.75
C VAL A 270 14.01 29.11 -25.39
N ARG A 271 14.27 30.00 -26.36
CA ARG A 271 15.56 30.14 -27.03
C ARG A 271 16.69 30.36 -26.03
N GLU A 272 16.56 31.36 -25.15
CA GLU A 272 17.60 31.71 -24.20
C GLU A 272 17.84 30.61 -23.15
N LYS A 273 16.79 30.14 -22.48
CA LYS A 273 16.95 29.19 -21.36
C LYS A 273 17.27 27.78 -21.83
N ILE A 274 16.61 27.29 -22.88
CA ILE A 274 16.87 25.94 -23.39
C ILE A 274 18.19 25.90 -24.16
N GLY A 275 18.57 26.96 -24.88
CA GLY A 275 19.90 27.09 -25.47
C GLY A 275 21.02 26.97 -24.44
N LEU A 276 20.88 27.67 -23.31
CA LEU A 276 21.81 27.58 -22.18
C LEU A 276 21.82 26.18 -21.56
N LEU A 277 20.65 25.55 -21.38
CA LEU A 277 20.55 24.19 -20.85
C LEU A 277 21.26 23.18 -21.76
N LEU A 278 21.00 23.22 -23.08
CA LEU A 278 21.64 22.32 -24.05
C LEU A 278 23.15 22.52 -24.10
N THR A 279 23.63 23.76 -24.04
CA THR A 279 25.06 24.06 -23.94
C THR A 279 25.67 23.47 -22.66
N ALA A 280 24.98 23.63 -21.51
CA ALA A 280 25.43 23.05 -20.25
C ALA A 280 25.41 21.51 -20.27
N LEU A 281 24.46 20.89 -20.97
CA LEU A 281 24.39 19.43 -21.15
C LEU A 281 25.54 18.90 -22.02
N ALA A 282 25.90 19.62 -23.08
CA ALA A 282 27.07 19.29 -23.91
C ALA A 282 28.36 19.29 -23.07
N GLU A 283 28.54 20.28 -22.21
CA GLU A 283 29.72 20.40 -21.34
C GLU A 283 29.70 19.39 -20.18
N ASN A 284 28.59 19.29 -19.46
CA ASN A 284 28.51 18.68 -18.13
C ASN A 284 27.70 17.35 -18.09
N GLY A 285 27.22 16.88 -19.24
CA GLY A 285 26.47 15.62 -19.35
C GLY A 285 25.14 15.69 -18.61
N THR A 286 24.89 14.76 -17.69
CA THR A 286 23.61 14.69 -16.95
C THR A 286 23.45 15.73 -15.85
N SER A 287 24.53 16.41 -15.45
CA SER A 287 24.56 17.26 -14.24
C SER A 287 23.51 18.39 -14.27
N PRO A 288 23.31 19.13 -15.38
CA PRO A 288 22.30 20.18 -15.43
C PRO A 288 20.86 19.68 -15.18
N ILE A 289 20.49 18.51 -15.69
CA ILE A 289 19.16 17.92 -15.40
C ILE A 289 19.10 17.45 -13.94
N ALA A 290 20.20 16.93 -13.39
CA ALA A 290 20.28 16.55 -11.98
C ALA A 290 20.07 17.76 -11.07
N ASP A 291 20.65 18.92 -11.40
CA ASP A 291 20.49 20.15 -10.64
C ASP A 291 19.04 20.65 -10.68
N LEU A 292 18.40 20.64 -11.86
CA LEU A 292 16.97 20.98 -12.01
C LEU A 292 16.06 20.07 -11.17
N LEU A 293 16.38 18.77 -11.13
CA LEU A 293 15.63 17.81 -10.31
C LEU A 293 15.85 18.03 -8.82
N ASP A 294 17.08 18.30 -8.39
CA ASP A 294 17.39 18.58 -6.99
C ASP A 294 16.72 19.88 -6.50
N GLU A 295 16.65 20.91 -7.35
CA GLU A 295 15.93 22.15 -7.08
C GLU A 295 14.42 21.94 -6.92
N ALA A 296 13.85 20.97 -7.65
CA ALA A 296 12.46 20.54 -7.56
C ALA A 296 12.20 19.50 -6.45
N ASP A 297 13.13 19.31 -5.49
CA ASP A 297 13.08 18.29 -4.43
C ASP A 297 12.95 16.83 -4.95
N GLY A 298 13.39 16.61 -6.19
CA GLY A 298 13.40 15.32 -6.87
C GLY A 298 14.47 14.36 -6.33
N LYS A 299 14.13 13.06 -6.30
CA LYS A 299 15.11 12.01 -5.93
C LYS A 299 15.98 11.66 -7.13
N THR A 300 16.89 12.55 -7.52
CA THR A 300 17.70 12.49 -8.76
C THR A 300 18.35 11.12 -9.03
N ALA A 301 18.95 10.50 -8.00
CA ALA A 301 19.58 9.19 -8.14
C ALA A 301 18.60 8.07 -8.56
N SER A 302 17.31 8.21 -8.25
CA SER A 302 16.25 7.28 -8.68
C SER A 302 15.66 7.68 -10.03
N LEU A 303 15.44 8.98 -10.25
CA LEU A 303 14.84 9.52 -11.47
C LEU A 303 15.73 9.36 -12.69
N LEU A 304 17.04 9.53 -12.55
CA LEU A 304 18.02 9.42 -13.63
C LEU A 304 18.80 8.10 -13.59
N ALA A 305 18.30 7.08 -12.88
CA ALA A 305 19.06 5.86 -12.67
C ALA A 305 19.41 5.20 -14.02
N GLY A 306 20.72 5.07 -14.29
CA GLY A 306 21.24 4.50 -15.53
C GLY A 306 21.33 5.46 -16.71
N LEU A 307 21.02 6.76 -16.54
CA LEU A 307 21.27 7.77 -17.57
C LEU A 307 22.78 8.03 -17.62
N ASN A 308 23.36 7.87 -18.81
CA ASN A 308 24.80 7.98 -19.01
C ASN A 308 25.17 9.38 -19.54
N ALA A 309 26.20 9.99 -18.95
CA ALA A 309 26.65 11.34 -19.34
C ALA A 309 27.16 11.40 -20.78
N ASP A 310 27.91 10.41 -21.26
CA ASP A 310 28.42 10.37 -22.63
C ASP A 310 27.28 10.21 -23.65
N LEU A 311 26.23 9.45 -23.30
CA LEU A 311 25.03 9.31 -24.11
C LEU A 311 24.31 10.67 -24.27
N VAL A 312 24.13 11.41 -23.17
CA VAL A 312 23.54 12.75 -23.22
C VAL A 312 24.40 13.68 -24.07
N LYS A 313 25.71 13.71 -23.84
CA LYS A 313 26.64 14.55 -24.59
C LYS A 313 26.61 14.27 -26.09
N THR A 314 26.60 13.00 -26.48
CA THR A 314 26.63 12.62 -27.90
C THR A 314 25.37 13.09 -28.62
N GLY A 315 24.18 12.85 -28.04
CA GLY A 315 22.92 13.32 -28.63
C GLY A 315 22.84 14.85 -28.68
N VAL A 316 23.13 15.50 -27.56
CA VAL A 316 23.11 16.97 -27.45
C VAL A 316 24.09 17.62 -28.43
N CYS A 317 25.27 17.04 -28.62
CA CYS A 317 26.25 17.57 -29.58
C CYS A 317 25.76 17.57 -31.03
N SER A 318 24.96 16.58 -31.45
CA SER A 318 24.28 16.62 -32.74
C SER A 318 23.25 17.75 -32.79
N TRP A 319 22.43 17.89 -31.74
CA TRP A 319 21.34 18.88 -31.71
C TRP A 319 21.83 20.32 -31.71
N VAL A 320 22.88 20.64 -30.93
CA VAL A 320 23.48 21.99 -30.93
C VAL A 320 24.21 22.32 -32.23
N ALA A 321 24.59 21.29 -33.01
CA ALA A 321 25.10 21.45 -34.36
C ALA A 321 23.97 21.51 -35.42
N ASN A 322 22.71 21.62 -34.98
CA ASN A 322 21.51 21.62 -35.82
C ASN A 322 21.36 20.34 -36.67
N GLN A 323 21.64 19.18 -36.07
CA GLN A 323 21.54 17.86 -36.72
C GLN A 323 20.76 16.86 -35.87
N GLU A 324 20.04 15.97 -36.54
CA GLU A 324 19.42 14.80 -35.93
C GLU A 324 20.49 13.81 -35.44
N PHE A 325 20.26 13.22 -34.28
CA PHE A 325 21.12 12.18 -33.73
C PHE A 325 20.67 10.78 -34.20
N GLU A 326 21.57 10.01 -34.80
CA GLU A 326 21.29 8.64 -35.24
C GLU A 326 21.66 7.62 -34.15
N PRO A 327 20.68 6.94 -33.51
CA PRO A 327 20.96 5.98 -32.44
C PRO A 327 21.68 4.75 -32.98
N ALA A 328 22.68 4.27 -32.24
CA ALA A 328 23.46 3.08 -32.64
C ALA A 328 22.70 1.76 -32.47
N ASP A 329 21.68 1.72 -31.60
CA ASP A 329 20.88 0.55 -31.27
C ASP A 329 19.38 0.83 -31.46
N ASP A 330 18.59 -0.23 -31.63
CA ASP A 330 17.17 -0.19 -32.00
C ASP A 330 16.20 -0.03 -30.81
N GLY A 331 16.72 0.13 -29.59
CA GLY A 331 15.91 0.31 -28.38
C GLY A 331 15.38 -0.96 -27.74
N SER A 332 15.70 -2.13 -28.30
CA SER A 332 15.15 -3.42 -27.87
C SER A 332 15.43 -3.81 -26.40
N ASN A 333 16.44 -3.22 -25.76
CA ASN A 333 16.84 -3.52 -24.37
C ASN A 333 16.21 -2.60 -23.32
N GLY A 334 15.48 -1.56 -23.74
CA GLY A 334 14.95 -0.52 -22.85
C GLY A 334 16.04 0.29 -22.12
N GLY A 335 15.61 1.19 -21.23
CA GLY A 335 16.46 2.16 -20.54
C GLY A 335 16.57 3.50 -21.25
N TRP A 336 17.52 4.30 -20.79
CA TRP A 336 17.81 5.63 -21.32
C TRP A 336 18.46 5.56 -22.70
N ARG A 337 17.98 6.43 -23.60
CA ARG A 337 18.44 6.55 -24.98
C ARG A 337 18.47 8.01 -25.40
N ALA A 338 19.43 8.34 -26.25
CA ALA A 338 19.35 9.51 -27.09
C ALA A 338 18.75 9.04 -28.42
N GLU A 339 17.64 9.64 -28.80
CA GLU A 339 16.97 9.45 -30.09
C GLU A 339 17.26 10.67 -30.99
N GLU A 340 16.63 10.71 -32.15
CA GLU A 340 16.76 11.76 -33.17
C GLU A 340 16.85 13.19 -32.59
N LEU A 341 15.88 13.58 -31.76
CA LEU A 341 15.76 14.90 -31.14
C LEU A 341 15.31 14.84 -29.67
N ALA A 342 15.53 13.69 -29.00
CA ALA A 342 14.99 13.48 -27.66
C ALA A 342 15.88 12.60 -26.77
N ILE A 343 15.76 12.78 -25.45
CA ILE A 343 16.23 11.84 -24.44
C ILE A 343 15.01 11.05 -23.95
N THR A 344 14.99 9.75 -24.19
CA THR A 344 13.86 8.88 -23.85
C THR A 344 14.27 7.79 -22.87
N TYR A 345 13.31 7.28 -22.11
CA TYR A 345 13.45 6.10 -21.26
C TYR A 345 12.38 5.09 -21.58
N THR A 346 12.77 3.89 -22.00
CA THR A 346 11.83 2.77 -22.24
C THR A 346 11.86 1.77 -21.09
N ALA A 347 10.70 1.30 -20.64
CA ALA A 347 10.59 0.38 -19.52
C ALA A 347 11.36 -0.93 -19.76
N LYS A 348 12.09 -1.40 -18.74
CA LYS A 348 12.78 -2.70 -18.77
C LYS A 348 11.91 -3.85 -18.28
N SER A 349 10.89 -3.54 -17.47
CA SER A 349 9.99 -4.52 -16.87
C SER A 349 8.74 -3.83 -16.34
N HIS A 350 7.71 -4.61 -15.96
CA HIS A 350 6.51 -4.05 -15.34
C HIS A 350 6.79 -3.29 -14.02
N SER A 351 7.77 -3.75 -13.23
CA SER A 351 8.18 -3.08 -11.99
C SER A 351 9.42 -2.20 -12.20
N ASP A 352 9.45 -1.43 -13.30
CA ASP A 352 10.55 -0.53 -13.60
C ASP A 352 10.68 0.58 -12.54
N GLN A 353 11.89 0.74 -11.99
CA GLN A 353 12.12 1.65 -10.88
C GLN A 353 12.22 3.11 -11.32
N VAL A 354 12.70 3.38 -12.54
CA VAL A 354 12.85 4.74 -13.06
C VAL A 354 11.49 5.31 -13.38
N LEU A 355 10.67 4.60 -14.17
CA LEU A 355 9.31 5.05 -14.46
C LEU A 355 8.50 5.20 -13.19
N ARG A 356 8.56 4.22 -12.27
CA ARG A 356 7.88 4.35 -10.99
C ARG A 356 8.34 5.59 -10.20
N ALA A 357 9.64 5.90 -10.19
CA ALA A 357 10.15 7.09 -9.52
C ALA A 357 9.62 8.38 -10.15
N TRP A 358 9.52 8.47 -11.48
CA TRP A 358 8.95 9.63 -12.18
C TRP A 358 7.47 9.85 -11.86
N TYR A 359 6.70 8.76 -11.85
CA TYR A 359 5.30 8.80 -11.48
C TYR A 359 5.09 9.17 -10.01
N ASP A 360 5.87 8.59 -9.09
CA ASP A 360 5.85 8.96 -7.67
C ASP A 360 6.27 10.43 -7.47
N PHE A 361 7.26 10.93 -8.22
CA PHE A 361 7.70 12.33 -8.19
C PHE A 361 6.61 13.29 -8.70
N ALA A 362 5.95 12.98 -9.81
CA ALA A 362 4.84 13.78 -10.32
C ALA A 362 3.69 13.89 -9.31
N ALA A 363 3.38 12.80 -8.60
CA ALA A 363 2.39 12.79 -7.54
C ALA A 363 2.84 13.58 -6.29
N GLU A 364 4.13 13.55 -5.94
CA GLU A 364 4.69 14.30 -4.81
C GLU A 364 4.79 15.81 -5.09
N LEU A 365 5.12 16.21 -6.33
CA LEU A 365 5.32 17.61 -6.72
C LEU A 365 3.99 18.39 -6.86
N GLU A 366 2.90 17.70 -7.24
CA GLU A 366 1.56 18.28 -7.47
C GLU A 366 1.57 19.49 -8.43
N ASN A 367 2.52 19.53 -9.36
CA ASN A 367 2.56 20.53 -10.44
C ASN A 367 1.52 20.19 -11.52
N ASP A 368 0.69 21.15 -11.92
CA ASP A 368 -0.42 20.94 -12.86
C ASP A 368 0.05 20.42 -14.23
N THR A 369 1.15 20.97 -14.76
CA THR A 369 1.75 20.57 -16.04
C THR A 369 2.22 19.12 -15.98
N LEU A 370 3.02 18.79 -14.97
CA LEU A 370 3.58 17.44 -14.82
C LEU A 370 2.50 16.39 -14.51
N THR A 371 1.52 16.76 -13.69
CA THR A 371 0.35 15.92 -13.36
C THR A 371 -0.50 15.67 -14.61
N GLY A 372 -0.79 16.70 -15.39
CA GLY A 372 -1.53 16.60 -16.65
C GLY A 372 -0.79 15.81 -17.74
N TYR A 373 0.54 15.79 -17.68
CA TYR A 373 1.37 15.02 -18.60
C TYR A 373 1.47 13.54 -18.22
N LEU A 374 1.88 13.23 -16.98
CA LEU A 374 2.19 11.85 -16.55
C LEU A 374 1.02 11.11 -15.91
N LEU A 375 0.16 11.78 -15.14
CA LEU A 375 -0.86 11.13 -14.31
C LEU A 375 -2.21 10.96 -15.05
N LYS A 376 -2.16 10.75 -16.36
CA LYS A 376 -3.32 10.42 -17.22
C LYS A 376 -3.16 9.07 -17.90
N SER A 377 -4.28 8.40 -18.19
CA SER A 377 -4.29 7.01 -18.66
C SER A 377 -3.54 6.77 -19.98
N ASP A 378 -3.44 7.78 -20.83
CA ASP A 378 -2.74 7.79 -22.11
C ASP A 378 -1.42 8.57 -22.06
N GLY A 379 -0.94 8.90 -20.86
CA GLY A 379 0.32 9.61 -20.65
C GLY A 379 1.54 8.73 -20.90
N PRO A 380 2.74 9.34 -20.98
CA PRO A 380 4.00 8.63 -21.18
C PRO A 380 4.21 7.52 -20.15
N GLY A 381 4.68 6.37 -20.59
CA GLY A 381 4.86 5.17 -19.79
C GLY A 381 3.55 4.40 -19.49
N THR A 382 2.38 5.02 -19.62
CA THR A 382 1.04 4.41 -19.50
C THR A 382 0.75 3.68 -18.18
N CYS A 383 1.55 3.88 -17.13
CA CYS A 383 1.45 3.11 -15.88
C CYS A 383 0.08 3.31 -15.20
N VAL A 384 -0.45 4.52 -15.27
CA VAL A 384 -1.76 4.90 -14.69
C VAL A 384 -2.96 4.51 -15.57
N SER A 385 -2.73 3.91 -16.76
CA SER A 385 -3.79 3.19 -17.47
C SER A 385 -4.29 2.00 -16.64
N CYS A 386 -3.38 1.38 -15.88
CA CYS A 386 -3.63 0.24 -15.02
C CYS A 386 -3.70 0.63 -13.55
N HIS A 387 -2.83 1.53 -13.07
CA HIS A 387 -2.75 1.91 -11.67
C HIS A 387 -3.59 3.15 -11.36
N SER A 388 -4.41 3.10 -10.32
CA SER A 388 -5.23 4.23 -9.90
C SER A 388 -4.37 5.33 -9.29
N VAL A 389 -4.55 6.55 -9.76
CA VAL A 389 -4.21 7.77 -9.02
C VAL A 389 -5.32 8.04 -8.02
N ASN A 390 -4.97 8.27 -6.76
CA ASN A 390 -5.91 8.61 -5.69
C ASN A 390 -5.55 9.96 -5.11
N ASP A 391 -6.57 10.78 -4.89
CA ASP A 391 -6.45 12.03 -4.15
C ASP A 391 -7.39 11.95 -2.96
N THR A 392 -6.79 11.88 -1.77
CA THR A 392 -7.50 11.92 -0.49
C THR A 392 -6.99 13.05 0.41
N GLY A 393 -6.51 14.13 -0.22
CA GLY A 393 -5.75 15.23 0.42
C GLY A 393 -4.24 15.14 0.21
N VAL A 394 -3.78 14.05 -0.43
CA VAL A 394 -2.43 13.84 -0.97
C VAL A 394 -2.64 13.00 -2.23
N VAL A 395 -1.95 13.35 -3.32
CA VAL A 395 -1.95 12.56 -4.55
C VAL A 395 -1.03 11.34 -4.38
N GLU A 396 -1.55 10.13 -4.55
CA GLU A 396 -0.77 8.90 -4.50
C GLU A 396 -1.14 7.93 -5.63
N ILE A 397 -0.16 7.15 -6.08
CA ILE A 397 -0.39 6.09 -7.07
C ILE A 397 -0.48 4.75 -6.35
N ALA A 398 -1.58 4.04 -6.55
CA ALA A 398 -1.79 2.75 -5.91
C ALA A 398 -1.07 1.63 -6.68
N TRP A 399 0.21 1.41 -6.36
CA TRP A 399 1.02 0.37 -7.01
C TRP A 399 0.64 -1.06 -6.63
N LYS A 400 0.11 -1.28 -5.41
CA LYS A 400 -0.13 -2.63 -4.88
C LYS A 400 -1.58 -3.05 -5.02
N ALA A 401 -1.80 -4.17 -5.71
CA ALA A 401 -3.09 -4.83 -5.76
C ALA A 401 -3.52 -5.34 -4.37
N GLY A 402 -4.72 -4.97 -3.94
CA GLY A 402 -5.32 -5.46 -2.70
C GLY A 402 -6.42 -4.56 -2.17
N ALA A 403 -7.47 -5.15 -1.61
CA ALA A 403 -8.46 -4.38 -0.87
C ALA A 403 -7.90 -4.05 0.52
N ALA A 404 -7.96 -2.77 0.92
CA ALA A 404 -7.72 -2.40 2.30
C ALA A 404 -8.77 -3.10 3.19
N PRO A 405 -8.39 -3.71 4.33
CA PRO A 405 -9.34 -4.40 5.19
C PRO A 405 -10.43 -3.44 5.69
N ILE A 406 -11.69 -3.88 5.55
CA ILE A 406 -12.90 -3.10 5.86
C ILE A 406 -12.95 -2.72 7.35
N ASN A 407 -12.44 -3.59 8.21
CA ASN A 407 -12.48 -3.43 9.65
C ASN A 407 -11.47 -4.40 10.28
N ASN A 408 -10.63 -3.92 11.19
CA ASN A 408 -9.69 -4.75 11.95
C ASN A 408 -10.41 -5.80 12.81
N LEU A 409 -11.68 -5.55 13.12
CA LEU A 409 -12.55 -6.39 13.92
C LEU A 409 -13.35 -7.40 13.11
N HIS A 410 -13.36 -7.33 11.79
CA HIS A 410 -14.03 -8.33 10.96
C HIS A 410 -12.98 -9.19 10.25
N LYS A 411 -12.88 -10.47 10.62
CA LYS A 411 -11.92 -11.41 10.05
C LYS A 411 -12.65 -12.59 9.42
N TYR A 412 -13.29 -12.35 8.29
CA TYR A 412 -13.77 -13.45 7.46
C TYR A 412 -12.58 -14.30 6.99
N ASN A 413 -12.66 -15.61 7.21
CA ASN A 413 -11.63 -16.57 6.79
C ASN A 413 -12.16 -17.39 5.61
N HIS A 414 -11.54 -17.28 4.44
CA HIS A 414 -11.98 -18.00 3.25
C HIS A 414 -11.67 -19.50 3.34
N LYS A 415 -10.63 -19.92 4.07
CA LYS A 415 -10.17 -21.33 4.10
C LYS A 415 -11.24 -22.35 4.52
N PRO A 416 -11.98 -22.18 5.65
CA PRO A 416 -13.05 -23.11 6.01
C PRO A 416 -14.14 -23.19 4.94
N HIS A 417 -14.48 -22.06 4.32
CA HIS A 417 -15.51 -21.98 3.28
C HIS A 417 -15.07 -22.67 1.99
N LEU A 418 -13.82 -22.46 1.56
CA LEU A 418 -13.25 -23.12 0.39
C LEU A 418 -13.11 -24.63 0.57
N ASN A 419 -12.84 -25.10 1.80
CA ASN A 419 -12.82 -26.53 2.10
C ASN A 419 -14.19 -27.20 1.98
N VAL A 420 -15.27 -26.48 2.29
CA VAL A 420 -16.65 -26.99 2.25
C VAL A 420 -17.26 -26.85 0.86
N LEU A 421 -17.05 -25.70 0.20
CA LEU A 421 -17.62 -25.40 -1.12
C LEU A 421 -16.77 -25.95 -2.27
N GLY A 422 -15.50 -26.24 -2.02
CA GLY A 422 -14.50 -26.62 -3.03
C GLY A 422 -13.77 -25.40 -3.62
N PRO A 423 -12.50 -25.54 -4.04
CA PRO A 423 -11.78 -24.50 -4.77
C PRO A 423 -12.36 -24.36 -6.20
N GLY A 424 -12.64 -23.15 -6.67
CA GLY A 424 -13.09 -22.90 -8.06
C GLY A 424 -14.24 -21.91 -8.22
N SER A 425 -15.12 -22.16 -9.19
CA SER A 425 -16.26 -21.29 -9.60
C SER A 425 -17.29 -20.97 -8.51
N GLN A 426 -17.17 -21.60 -7.34
CA GLN A 426 -18.05 -21.43 -6.20
C GLN A 426 -17.85 -20.10 -5.46
N CYS A 427 -16.84 -19.31 -5.83
CA CYS A 427 -16.74 -17.89 -5.45
C CYS A 427 -18.04 -17.13 -5.73
N GLY A 428 -18.76 -17.49 -6.80
CA GLY A 428 -20.05 -16.92 -7.21
C GLY A 428 -21.21 -17.13 -6.23
N THR A 429 -21.04 -18.01 -5.23
CA THR A 429 -22.00 -18.15 -4.12
C THR A 429 -22.12 -16.84 -3.35
N CYS A 430 -20.97 -16.20 -3.09
CA CYS A 430 -20.89 -14.93 -2.38
C CYS A 430 -20.66 -13.75 -3.34
N HIS A 431 -19.68 -13.87 -4.24
CA HIS A 431 -19.26 -12.80 -5.14
C HIS A 431 -20.02 -12.86 -6.47
N LYS A 432 -21.23 -12.31 -6.48
CA LYS A 432 -22.07 -12.24 -7.68
C LYS A 432 -21.65 -11.06 -8.55
N ILE A 433 -21.22 -11.31 -9.79
CA ILE A 433 -20.89 -10.26 -10.76
C ILE A 433 -22.10 -9.36 -10.98
N ASN A 434 -21.87 -8.05 -11.01
CA ASN A 434 -22.84 -7.03 -11.37
C ASN A 434 -22.59 -6.59 -12.83
N PRO A 435 -23.35 -7.11 -13.82
CA PRO A 435 -23.12 -6.83 -15.24
C PRO A 435 -23.47 -5.40 -15.65
N LYS A 436 -24.11 -4.62 -14.77
CA LYS A 436 -24.50 -3.23 -15.01
C LYS A 436 -23.52 -2.24 -14.40
N ALA A 437 -22.46 -2.72 -13.73
CA ALA A 437 -21.46 -1.85 -13.12
C ALA A 437 -20.65 -1.15 -14.22
N GLN A 438 -20.51 0.17 -14.11
CA GLN A 438 -19.56 0.95 -14.91
C GLN A 438 -18.30 1.14 -14.07
N TYR A 439 -17.52 0.08 -13.90
CA TYR A 439 -16.40 0.08 -12.95
C TYR A 439 -15.25 0.99 -13.43
N SER A 440 -14.94 0.97 -14.72
CA SER A 440 -13.88 1.79 -15.32
C SER A 440 -14.09 3.30 -15.10
N ALA A 441 -15.33 3.77 -15.07
CA ALA A 441 -15.66 5.18 -14.81
C ALA A 441 -15.18 5.65 -13.42
N ALA A 442 -14.98 4.73 -12.47
CA ALA A 442 -14.39 5.08 -11.18
C ALA A 442 -12.91 5.52 -11.28
N PHE A 443 -12.26 5.33 -12.43
CA PHE A 443 -10.87 5.70 -12.70
C PHE A 443 -10.72 6.98 -13.52
N GLU A 444 -11.82 7.60 -13.92
CA GLU A 444 -11.83 8.95 -14.53
C GLU A 444 -11.71 10.06 -13.48
N GLN A 445 -11.68 9.69 -12.20
CA GLN A 445 -11.62 10.58 -11.06
C GLN A 445 -10.75 9.98 -9.95
N ASN A 446 -10.30 10.82 -9.02
CA ASN A 446 -9.26 10.45 -8.06
C ASN A 446 -9.78 10.08 -6.66
N ASP A 447 -11.07 10.22 -6.33
CA ASP A 447 -11.64 9.75 -5.05
C ASP A 447 -11.90 8.23 -5.08
N PRO A 448 -11.12 7.41 -4.36
CA PRO A 448 -11.27 5.96 -4.41
C PRO A 448 -12.60 5.46 -3.81
N THR A 449 -13.35 6.28 -3.07
CA THR A 449 -14.63 5.92 -2.45
C THR A 449 -15.82 6.06 -3.39
N VAL A 450 -15.66 6.77 -4.51
CA VAL A 450 -16.68 6.93 -5.55
C VAL A 450 -16.50 5.83 -6.60
N PHE A 451 -17.25 4.74 -6.48
CA PHE A 451 -17.16 3.62 -7.42
C PHE A 451 -18.45 2.79 -7.51
N ALA A 452 -18.66 2.17 -8.68
CA ALA A 452 -19.69 1.15 -8.88
C ALA A 452 -19.02 -0.23 -8.95
N SER A 453 -19.12 -1.03 -7.88
CA SER A 453 -18.43 -2.33 -7.81
C SER A 453 -18.80 -3.29 -8.95
N ASN A 454 -17.78 -3.96 -9.51
CA ASN A 454 -17.94 -5.12 -10.40
C ASN A 454 -18.81 -6.25 -9.80
N PHE A 455 -18.98 -6.28 -8.48
CA PHE A 455 -19.76 -7.29 -7.78
C PHE A 455 -20.95 -6.67 -7.05
N SER A 456 -22.06 -7.39 -7.06
CA SER A 456 -23.22 -7.06 -6.25
C SER A 456 -22.86 -7.18 -4.77
N PRO A 457 -23.44 -6.34 -3.89
CA PRO A 457 -23.13 -6.38 -2.47
C PRO A 457 -23.51 -7.73 -1.87
N VAL A 458 -22.61 -8.30 -1.08
CA VAL A 458 -22.93 -9.53 -0.32
C VAL A 458 -23.97 -9.16 0.73
N THR A 459 -25.01 -9.98 0.86
CA THR A 459 -26.12 -9.73 1.79
C THR A 459 -26.04 -10.63 3.01
N LYS A 460 -26.73 -10.23 4.09
CA LYS A 460 -26.90 -11.10 5.28
C LYS A 460 -27.48 -12.47 4.90
N GLY A 461 -28.41 -12.50 3.95
CA GLY A 461 -29.05 -13.73 3.48
C GLY A 461 -28.05 -14.78 2.99
N THR A 462 -27.02 -14.35 2.26
CA THR A 462 -25.94 -15.22 1.76
C THR A 462 -25.27 -16.01 2.88
N CYS A 463 -25.08 -15.40 4.05
CA CYS A 463 -24.46 -16.06 5.19
C CYS A 463 -25.45 -16.98 5.93
N VAL A 464 -26.72 -16.56 6.07
CA VAL A 464 -27.78 -17.31 6.81
C VAL A 464 -28.10 -18.66 6.16
N GLU A 465 -27.87 -18.81 4.85
CA GLU A 465 -28.03 -20.08 4.14
C GLU A 465 -27.23 -21.23 4.78
N CYS A 466 -26.04 -20.94 5.31
CA CYS A 466 -25.17 -21.93 5.97
C CYS A 466 -24.98 -21.67 7.48
N HIS A 467 -24.93 -20.40 7.91
CA HIS A 467 -24.76 -20.03 9.31
C HIS A 467 -26.11 -19.91 10.00
N ASN A 468 -26.56 -21.03 10.57
CA ASN A 468 -27.84 -21.19 11.25
C ASN A 468 -27.72 -22.23 12.38
N GLY A 469 -28.80 -22.45 13.12
CA GLY A 469 -28.79 -23.40 14.25
C GLY A 469 -28.55 -24.88 13.86
N GLN A 470 -28.46 -25.22 12.58
CA GLN A 470 -28.42 -26.60 12.08
C GLN A 470 -27.14 -26.95 11.32
N VAL A 471 -26.56 -26.02 10.55
CA VAL A 471 -25.46 -26.30 9.61
C VAL A 471 -24.11 -25.81 10.14
N ALA A 472 -23.98 -24.52 10.41
CA ALA A 472 -22.76 -23.93 10.97
C ALA A 472 -23.10 -22.88 12.04
N GLY A 473 -22.30 -22.84 13.12
CA GLY A 473 -22.48 -21.90 14.22
C GLY A 473 -22.53 -20.44 13.75
N GLN A 474 -23.31 -19.63 14.44
CA GLN A 474 -23.59 -18.23 14.07
C GLN A 474 -23.19 -17.24 15.17
N ASP A 475 -22.30 -17.68 16.07
CA ASP A 475 -21.83 -16.86 17.19
C ASP A 475 -21.07 -15.64 16.65
N CYS A 476 -21.19 -14.50 17.31
CA CYS A 476 -20.59 -13.23 16.88
C CYS A 476 -19.07 -13.36 16.64
N ARG A 477 -18.40 -14.14 17.49
CA ARG A 477 -16.95 -14.40 17.42
C ARG A 477 -16.50 -15.28 16.26
N THR A 478 -17.44 -15.83 15.49
CA THR A 478 -17.15 -16.60 14.27
C THR A 478 -16.60 -15.70 13.17
N CYS A 479 -17.09 -14.46 13.09
CA CYS A 479 -16.69 -13.49 12.08
C CYS A 479 -16.00 -12.26 12.68
N HIS A 480 -16.39 -11.89 13.91
CA HIS A 480 -15.86 -10.72 14.59
C HIS A 480 -14.77 -11.05 15.60
N GLU A 481 -13.71 -10.28 15.55
CA GLU A 481 -12.83 -10.08 16.68
C GLU A 481 -13.45 -9.09 17.66
N TYR A 482 -13.14 -9.29 18.93
CA TYR A 482 -13.48 -8.35 19.99
C TYR A 482 -12.27 -7.46 20.28
N HIS A 483 -12.49 -6.14 20.33
CA HIS A 483 -11.53 -5.04 20.55
C HIS A 483 -10.37 -4.91 19.55
N GLU A 484 -10.01 -3.67 19.22
CA GLU A 484 -8.79 -3.40 18.46
C GLU A 484 -7.59 -3.59 19.39
N ASN A 485 -6.54 -4.26 18.91
CA ASN A 485 -5.35 -4.49 19.72
C ASN A 485 -4.65 -3.15 20.01
N ALA A 486 -4.00 -3.02 21.18
CA ALA A 486 -3.26 -1.83 21.57
C ALA A 486 -2.15 -1.49 20.53
N GLY A 487 -1.97 -0.21 20.26
CA GLY A 487 -0.90 0.30 19.41
C GLY A 487 0.49 0.23 20.06
N PHE A 488 1.53 0.23 19.24
CA PHE A 488 2.93 0.27 19.68
C PHE A 488 3.48 1.71 19.61
N LYS A 489 4.39 2.09 20.51
CA LYS A 489 5.23 3.28 20.30
C LYS A 489 6.19 2.97 19.15
N ALA A 490 6.19 3.80 18.11
CA ALA A 490 7.19 3.72 17.05
C ALA A 490 8.59 3.99 17.66
N MET A 491 9.59 3.17 17.29
CA MET A 491 10.96 3.07 17.80
C MET A 491 11.19 2.06 18.96
N ILE A 492 11.13 0.76 18.64
CA ILE A 492 11.91 -0.24 19.39
C ILE A 492 12.92 -0.85 18.41
N ILE A 493 14.15 -0.33 18.43
CA ILE A 493 15.28 -0.97 17.77
C ILE A 493 15.69 -2.14 18.66
N PHE A 494 15.38 -3.37 18.23
CA PHE A 494 15.88 -4.57 18.89
C PHE A 494 17.37 -4.72 18.58
N ASP A 495 18.22 -4.25 19.48
CA ASP A 495 19.66 -4.48 19.39
C ASP A 495 19.93 -5.98 19.62
N LYS A 496 20.28 -6.69 18.55
CA LYS A 496 20.46 -8.16 18.54
C LYS A 496 21.76 -8.64 19.22
N ASN A 497 22.43 -7.80 20.02
CA ASN A 497 23.76 -8.09 20.56
C ASN A 497 23.87 -8.14 22.09
N LYS A 498 22.91 -8.76 22.80
CA LYS A 498 23.17 -9.27 24.15
C LYS A 498 23.18 -10.80 24.17
N LYS A 499 24.29 -11.37 23.72
CA LYS A 499 24.71 -12.73 24.10
C LYS A 499 25.46 -12.67 25.43
N ASN A 500 24.92 -13.40 26.41
CA ASN A 500 25.63 -14.06 27.50
C ASN A 500 26.74 -13.30 28.23
N GLU A 501 26.39 -12.64 29.33
CA GLU A 501 27.24 -12.70 30.52
C GLU A 501 26.46 -13.40 31.64
N SER A 502 26.71 -14.71 31.76
CA SER A 502 26.31 -15.49 32.91
C SER A 502 27.16 -15.09 34.11
N LEU A 503 26.48 -14.81 35.23
CA LEU A 503 27.06 -14.86 36.57
C LEU A 503 27.81 -16.18 36.77
N GLY A 504 29.10 -16.08 37.08
CA GLY A 504 29.96 -17.18 37.52
C GLY A 504 30.79 -16.71 38.71
N SER A 505 30.38 -17.15 39.89
CA SER A 505 31.02 -17.02 41.19
C SER A 505 32.45 -17.58 41.24
N ASN A 506 33.44 -16.71 41.42
CA ASN A 506 34.48 -16.72 42.48
C ASN A 506 35.51 -15.61 42.22
#